data_AF-A0A4S8LLA7-F1
#
_entry.id   AF-A0A4S8LLA7-F1
#
_cell.length_a   1.000
_cell.length_b   1.000
_cell.length_c   1.000
_cell.angle_alpha   90.00
_cell.angle_beta   90.00
_cell.angle_gamma   90.00
#
_symmetry.space_group_name_H-M   'P 1'
#
loop_
_entity.id
_entity.type
_entity.pdbx_description
1 polymer ?
#
loop_
_entity_poly.entity_id
_entity_poly.type
_entity_poly.pdbx_seq_one_letter_code
_entity_poly.pdbx_strand_id
1 'polypeptide(L)'
;MAVTAPTASQIRIVSFVCMPIAILATWLRLYLRAKRRKLWWDDFFAFISMIGICFLWTGIIIFTSSPDSHPRRVKIFGYYCVDNGFYATIWPARLSILLTVIRLAIGRFRLLLRYTVVAFLITWAILDAQVWWTCENQPGWKDREIVQCMLGKDVAIAQLITDCLADLILIIAPIYLLSTLTTMRALRIRLMIVFSSTIFTTIFSLVHAYAILKDLGYMEFMFAVVEVRRAFSDHFYSTEPIILVPRWSSV
;
A
#
# COMPACT_ATOMS: atom_id res chain seq x y z
N MET A 1 15.51 24.00 -2.50
CA MET A 1 14.61 24.22 -1.36
C MET A 1 14.92 23.15 -0.33
N ALA A 2 15.37 23.52 0.87
CA ALA A 2 15.58 22.55 1.95
C ALA A 2 14.20 22.04 2.39
N VAL A 3 13.92 20.75 2.18
CA VAL A 3 12.69 20.12 2.69
C VAL A 3 12.86 20.04 4.20
N THR A 4 12.16 20.91 4.94
CA THR A 4 12.16 20.89 6.41
C THR A 4 11.61 19.55 6.87
N ALA A 5 12.35 18.84 7.72
CA ALA A 5 11.92 17.56 8.27
C ALA A 5 10.58 17.72 9.00
N PRO A 6 9.57 16.88 8.71
CA PRO A 6 8.26 16.99 9.30
C PRO A 6 8.34 16.69 10.79
N THR A 7 7.61 17.48 11.56
CA THR A 7 7.53 17.31 13.02
C THR A 7 6.64 16.11 13.35
N ALA A 8 6.90 15.42 14.47
CA ALA A 8 6.06 14.31 14.94
C ALA A 8 4.56 14.67 15.04
N SER A 9 4.24 15.93 15.37
CA SER A 9 2.87 16.46 15.40
C SER A 9 2.20 16.46 14.02
N GLN A 10 2.94 16.79 12.96
CA GLN A 10 2.41 16.79 11.59
C GLN A 10 2.08 15.36 11.14
N ILE A 11 2.96 14.39 11.41
CA ILE A 11 2.73 12.97 11.11
C ILE A 11 1.46 12.46 11.81
N ARG A 12 1.27 12.83 13.09
CA ARG A 12 0.06 12.48 13.84
C ARG A 12 -1.19 13.03 13.17
N ILE A 13 -1.23 14.33 12.90
CA ILE A 13 -2.40 14.97 12.30
C ILE A 13 -2.75 14.30 10.97
N VAL A 14 -1.77 14.10 10.09
CA VAL A 14 -2.01 13.46 8.78
C VAL A 14 -2.52 12.03 8.95
N SER A 15 -1.94 11.25 9.86
CA SER A 15 -2.34 9.87 10.10
C SER A 15 -3.76 9.75 10.66
N PHE A 16 -4.12 10.61 11.62
CA PHE A 16 -5.45 10.65 12.21
C PHE A 16 -6.55 11.10 11.23
N VAL A 17 -6.20 11.87 10.20
CA VAL A 17 -7.15 12.24 9.14
C VAL A 17 -7.24 11.14 8.08
N CYS A 18 -6.10 10.65 7.60
CA CYS A 18 -6.07 9.80 6.40
C CYS A 18 -6.43 8.34 6.69
N MET A 19 -5.94 7.77 7.80
CA MET A 19 -6.13 6.34 8.10
C MET A 19 -7.60 5.98 8.38
N PRO A 20 -8.36 6.74 9.19
CA PRO A 20 -9.78 6.43 9.43
C PRO A 20 -10.63 6.55 8.16
N ILE A 21 -10.36 7.54 7.31
CA ILE A 21 -11.06 7.68 6.02
C ILE A 21 -10.82 6.44 5.15
N ALA A 22 -9.57 5.96 5.08
CA ALA A 22 -9.23 4.76 4.33
C ALA A 22 -9.93 3.50 4.89
N ILE A 23 -9.92 3.33 6.20
CA ILE A 23 -10.59 2.20 6.87
C ILE A 23 -12.10 2.24 6.60
N LEU A 24 -12.75 3.38 6.80
CA LEU A 24 -14.20 3.53 6.61
C LEU A 24 -14.61 3.28 5.16
N ALA A 25 -13.85 3.80 4.20
CA ALA A 25 -14.12 3.58 2.78
C ALA A 25 -13.88 2.11 2.36
N THR A 26 -12.85 1.44 2.91
CA THR A 26 -12.64 0.00 2.68
C THR A 26 -13.80 -0.81 3.25
N TRP A 27 -14.18 -0.52 4.49
CA TRP A 27 -15.26 -1.20 5.18
C TRP A 27 -16.61 -1.00 4.47
N LEU A 28 -16.93 0.23 4.06
CA LEU A 28 -18.15 0.53 3.29
C LEU A 28 -18.19 -0.27 1.98
N ARG A 29 -17.07 -0.31 1.24
CA ARG A 29 -16.97 -1.11 0.01
C ARG A 29 -17.23 -2.60 0.28
N LEU A 30 -16.58 -3.17 1.30
CA LEU A 30 -16.76 -4.57 1.67
C LEU A 30 -18.20 -4.85 2.09
N TYR A 31 -18.81 -3.96 2.88
CA TYR A 31 -20.21 -4.06 3.29
C TYR A 31 -21.17 -4.02 2.11
N LEU A 32 -21.00 -3.06 1.18
CA LEU A 32 -21.84 -2.96 -0.02
C LEU A 32 -21.74 -4.20 -0.91
N ARG A 33 -20.55 -4.80 -1.02
CA ARG A 33 -20.32 -6.04 -1.80
C ARG A 33 -20.83 -7.28 -1.10
N ALA A 34 -20.66 -7.37 0.22
CA ALA A 34 -21.22 -8.43 1.06
C ALA A 34 -22.75 -8.45 0.98
N LYS A 35 -23.38 -7.27 1.09
CA LYS A 35 -24.84 -7.11 0.94
C LYS A 35 -25.34 -7.57 -0.44
N ARG A 36 -24.54 -7.35 -1.50
CA ARG A 36 -24.86 -7.82 -2.87
C ARG A 36 -24.49 -9.29 -3.11
N ARG A 37 -23.99 -10.03 -2.10
CA ARG A 37 -23.50 -11.42 -2.20
C ARG A 37 -22.48 -11.65 -3.32
N LYS A 38 -21.62 -10.66 -3.59
CA LYS A 38 -20.60 -10.72 -4.65
C LYS A 38 -19.18 -10.71 -4.08
N LEU A 39 -18.97 -11.33 -2.92
CA LEU A 39 -17.64 -11.45 -2.31
C LEU A 39 -16.75 -12.36 -3.14
N TRP A 40 -15.55 -11.88 -3.44
CA TRP A 40 -14.52 -12.60 -4.19
C TRP A 40 -13.16 -12.51 -3.49
N TRP A 41 -12.17 -13.25 -4.00
CA TRP A 41 -10.81 -13.23 -3.47
C TRP A 41 -10.19 -11.82 -3.43
N ASP A 42 -10.60 -10.90 -4.31
CA ASP A 42 -10.14 -9.50 -4.25
C ASP A 42 -10.61 -8.79 -2.96
N ASP A 43 -11.81 -9.10 -2.47
CA ASP A 43 -12.34 -8.53 -1.24
C ASP A 43 -11.61 -9.08 0.00
N PHE A 44 -11.13 -10.32 -0.04
CA PHE A 44 -10.31 -10.91 1.02
C PHE A 44 -8.97 -10.16 1.18
N PHE A 45 -8.26 -9.90 0.09
CA PHE A 45 -7.01 -9.14 0.15
C PHE A 45 -7.24 -7.66 0.51
N ALA A 46 -8.37 -7.07 0.13
CA ALA A 46 -8.74 -5.74 0.59
C ALA A 46 -8.99 -5.69 2.11
N PHE A 47 -9.56 -6.74 2.68
CA PHE A 47 -9.72 -6.87 4.13
C PHE A 47 -8.38 -7.04 4.86
N ILE A 48 -7.45 -7.85 4.31
CA ILE A 48 -6.08 -7.94 4.85
C ILE A 48 -5.40 -6.56 4.82
N SER A 49 -5.53 -5.82 3.71
CA SER A 49 -4.98 -4.46 3.60
C SER A 49 -5.53 -3.52 4.68
N MET A 50 -6.83 -3.59 4.97
CA MET A 50 -7.45 -2.82 6.05
C MET A 50 -6.88 -3.18 7.43
N ILE A 51 -6.61 -4.46 7.70
CA ILE A 51 -5.94 -4.89 8.93
C ILE A 51 -4.52 -4.34 8.99
N GLY A 52 -3.78 -4.38 7.87
CA GLY A 52 -2.45 -3.78 7.75
C GLY A 52 -2.45 -2.29 8.11
N ILE A 53 -3.45 -1.53 7.64
CA ILE A 53 -3.61 -0.12 7.96
C ILE A 53 -3.79 0.09 9.46
N CYS A 54 -4.55 -0.77 10.15
CA CYS A 54 -4.71 -0.69 11.60
C CYS A 54 -3.39 -0.91 12.35
N PHE A 55 -2.58 -1.88 11.92
CA PHE A 55 -1.25 -2.10 12.50
C PHE A 55 -0.33 -0.92 12.24
N LEU A 56 -0.26 -0.44 11.00
CA LEU A 56 0.51 0.73 10.62
C LEU A 56 0.13 1.96 11.46
N TRP A 57 -1.17 2.23 11.60
CA TRP A 57 -1.67 3.36 12.36
C TRP A 57 -1.32 3.26 13.84
N THR A 58 -1.45 2.06 14.43
CA THR A 58 -1.04 1.80 15.82
C THR A 58 0.46 2.06 16.01
N GLY A 59 1.30 1.56 15.09
CA GLY A 59 2.74 1.77 15.12
C GLY A 59 3.10 3.26 15.04
N ILE A 60 2.48 4.02 14.15
CA ILE A 60 2.71 5.47 14.01
C ILE A 60 2.32 6.22 15.30
N ILE A 61 1.21 5.86 15.94
CA ILE A 61 0.81 6.46 17.21
C ILE A 61 1.89 6.22 18.27
N ILE A 62 2.42 5.00 18.35
CA ILE A 62 3.50 4.65 19.30
C ILE A 62 4.78 5.44 19.02
N PHE A 63 5.19 5.56 17.75
CA PHE A 63 6.40 6.31 17.37
C PHE A 63 6.32 7.81 17.60
N THR A 64 5.12 8.38 17.43
CA THR A 64 4.91 9.83 17.53
C THR A 64 4.55 10.30 18.93
N SER A 65 4.36 9.37 19.88
CA SER A 65 4.21 9.66 21.30
C SER A 65 5.56 10.04 21.93
N SER A 66 5.52 10.81 23.02
CA SER A 66 6.73 11.33 23.67
C SER A 66 7.72 10.21 24.07
N PRO A 67 9.04 10.44 24.02
CA PRO A 67 10.05 9.42 24.29
C PRO A 67 9.88 8.68 25.63
N ASP A 68 9.36 9.37 26.65
CA ASP A 68 9.20 8.82 28.01
C ASP A 68 7.86 8.10 28.23
N SER A 69 6.94 8.16 27.26
CA SER A 69 5.56 7.70 27.44
C SER A 69 5.38 6.18 27.36
N HIS A 70 6.34 5.46 26.76
CA HIS A 70 6.19 4.04 26.46
C HIS A 70 7.41 3.20 26.83
N PRO A 71 7.23 2.02 27.44
CA PRO A 71 8.33 1.11 27.73
C PRO A 71 8.96 0.59 26.44
N ARG A 72 10.26 0.25 26.48
CA ARG A 72 11.05 -0.17 25.31
C ARG A 72 10.41 -1.30 24.50
N ARG A 73 9.77 -2.28 25.17
CA ARG A 73 9.04 -3.38 24.50
C ARG A 73 7.92 -2.88 23.58
N VAL A 74 7.19 -1.84 23.99
CA VAL A 74 6.12 -1.24 23.20
C VAL A 74 6.68 -0.48 22.00
N LYS A 75 7.85 0.18 22.14
CA LYS A 75 8.52 0.84 21.01
C LYS A 75 9.00 -0.17 19.95
N ILE A 76 9.58 -1.30 20.38
CA ILE A 76 9.98 -2.40 19.48
C ILE A 76 8.74 -2.96 18.76
N PHE A 77 7.66 -3.19 19.49
CA PHE A 77 6.38 -3.60 18.90
C PHE A 77 5.86 -2.57 17.88
N GLY A 78 5.96 -1.28 18.20
CA GLY A 78 5.60 -0.18 17.31
C GLY A 78 6.38 -0.20 15.99
N TYR A 79 7.69 -0.46 16.04
CA TYR A 79 8.53 -0.67 14.85
C TYR A 79 7.99 -1.77 13.94
N TYR A 80 7.79 -2.97 14.49
CA TYR A 80 7.25 -4.08 13.70
C TYR A 80 5.84 -3.80 13.18
N CYS A 81 5.00 -3.10 13.95
CA CYS A 81 3.66 -2.70 13.52
C CYS A 81 3.68 -1.76 12.32
N VAL A 82 4.60 -0.79 12.29
CA VAL A 82 4.73 0.10 11.12
C VAL A 82 5.23 -0.69 9.93
N ASP A 83 6.32 -1.43 10.09
CA ASP A 83 6.99 -2.07 8.96
C ASP A 83 6.12 -3.18 8.35
N ASN A 84 5.67 -4.13 9.17
CA ASN A 84 4.78 -5.20 8.72
C ASN A 84 3.40 -4.63 8.30
N GLY A 85 2.91 -3.60 9.00
CA GLY A 85 1.66 -2.93 8.65
C GLY A 85 1.71 -2.28 7.27
N PHE A 86 2.85 -1.69 6.90
CA PHE A 86 3.08 -1.14 5.57
C PHE A 86 3.04 -2.23 4.49
N TYR A 87 3.82 -3.30 4.65
CA TYR A 87 3.81 -4.42 3.69
C TYR A 87 2.43 -5.09 3.59
N ALA A 88 1.79 -5.37 4.72
CA ALA A 88 0.45 -5.94 4.79
C ALA A 88 -0.64 -5.01 4.25
N THR A 89 -0.36 -3.70 4.10
CA THR A 89 -1.26 -2.76 3.45
C THR A 89 -1.06 -2.78 1.93
N ILE A 90 0.18 -2.55 1.49
CA ILE A 90 0.50 -2.29 0.08
C ILE A 90 0.39 -3.55 -0.77
N TRP A 91 0.99 -4.67 -0.35
CA TRP A 91 1.02 -5.89 -1.16
C TRP A 91 -0.37 -6.52 -1.35
N PRO A 92 -1.20 -6.68 -0.30
CA PRO A 92 -2.59 -7.12 -0.47
C PRO A 92 -3.45 -6.16 -1.30
N ALA A 93 -3.25 -4.84 -1.21
CA ALA A 93 -3.94 -3.89 -2.08
C ALA A 93 -3.60 -4.12 -3.56
N ARG A 94 -2.30 -4.28 -3.88
CA ARG A 94 -1.82 -4.63 -5.23
C ARG A 94 -2.40 -5.95 -5.73
N LEU A 95 -2.42 -6.98 -4.89
CA LEU A 95 -3.03 -8.28 -5.20
C LEU A 95 -4.54 -8.18 -5.46
N SER A 96 -5.27 -7.38 -4.68
CA SER A 96 -6.70 -7.14 -4.89
C SER A 96 -6.99 -6.48 -6.25
N ILE A 97 -6.14 -5.54 -6.68
CA ILE A 97 -6.22 -4.92 -8.02
C ILE A 97 -5.94 -5.98 -9.10
N LEU A 98 -4.87 -6.75 -8.96
CA LEU A 98 -4.48 -7.78 -9.92
C LEU A 98 -5.58 -8.84 -10.10
N LEU A 99 -6.20 -9.29 -9.00
CA LEU A 99 -7.32 -10.24 -9.02
C LEU A 99 -8.57 -9.65 -9.71
N THR A 100 -8.80 -8.34 -9.54
CA THR A 100 -9.87 -7.63 -10.26
C THR A 100 -9.60 -7.67 -11.77
N VAL A 101 -8.36 -7.47 -12.22
CA VAL A 101 -7.97 -7.59 -13.64
C VAL A 101 -8.12 -9.03 -14.14
N ILE A 102 -7.70 -10.03 -13.36
CA ILE A 102 -7.84 -11.46 -13.70
C ILE A 102 -9.30 -11.86 -13.92
N ARG A 103 -10.23 -11.25 -13.18
CA ARG A 103 -11.67 -11.49 -13.33
C ARG A 103 -12.20 -10.98 -14.68
N LEU A 104 -11.61 -9.93 -15.22
CA LEU A 104 -11.97 -9.34 -16.51
C LEU A 104 -11.22 -9.98 -17.69
N ALA A 105 -10.06 -10.60 -17.44
CA ALA A 105 -9.24 -11.24 -18.45
C ALA A 105 -9.82 -12.58 -18.96
N ILE A 106 -9.71 -12.81 -20.27
CA ILE A 106 -10.20 -14.01 -20.95
C ILE A 106 -9.02 -14.70 -21.68
N GLY A 107 -9.00 -16.03 -21.74
CA GLY A 107 -8.03 -16.80 -22.52
C GLY A 107 -6.63 -16.92 -21.89
N ARG A 108 -5.59 -17.02 -22.75
CA ARG A 108 -4.18 -17.28 -22.35
C ARG A 108 -3.60 -16.20 -21.42
N PHE A 109 -4.04 -14.95 -21.57
CA PHE A 109 -3.60 -13.84 -20.71
C PHE A 109 -3.99 -14.03 -19.24
N ARG A 110 -5.12 -14.71 -18.98
CA ARG A 110 -5.55 -15.05 -17.62
C ARG A 110 -4.59 -15.99 -16.91
N LEU A 111 -3.94 -16.90 -17.65
CA LEU A 111 -2.94 -17.82 -17.09
C LEU A 111 -1.67 -17.06 -16.71
N LEU A 112 -1.20 -16.14 -17.55
CA LEU A 112 -0.06 -15.28 -17.26
C LEU A 112 -0.28 -14.47 -15.97
N LEU A 113 -1.44 -13.82 -15.85
CA LEU A 113 -1.77 -13.04 -14.64
C LEU A 113 -1.85 -13.89 -13.37
N ARG A 114 -2.27 -15.16 -13.47
CA ARG A 114 -2.23 -16.09 -12.32
C ARG A 114 -0.81 -16.36 -11.86
N TYR A 115 0.14 -16.56 -12.79
CA TYR A 115 1.56 -16.68 -12.42
C TYR A 115 2.09 -15.40 -11.77
N THR A 116 1.67 -14.23 -12.25
CA THR A 116 2.01 -12.94 -11.63
C THR A 116 1.50 -12.84 -10.20
N VAL A 117 0.28 -13.31 -9.89
CA VAL A 117 -0.23 -13.35 -8.50
C VAL A 117 0.66 -14.20 -7.60
N VAL A 118 1.06 -15.38 -8.07
CA VAL A 118 1.97 -16.26 -7.31
C VAL A 118 3.32 -15.58 -7.09
N ALA A 119 3.88 -14.93 -8.13
CA ALA A 119 5.11 -14.16 -8.00
C ALA A 119 4.98 -13.04 -6.96
N PHE A 120 3.88 -12.28 -6.96
CA PHE A 120 3.65 -11.21 -5.99
C PHE A 120 3.54 -11.73 -4.55
N LEU A 121 2.87 -12.86 -4.35
CA LEU A 121 2.78 -13.49 -3.02
C LEU A 121 4.15 -13.95 -2.53
N ILE A 122 4.96 -14.55 -3.41
CA ILE A 122 6.33 -14.97 -3.09
C ILE A 122 7.19 -13.77 -2.75
N THR A 123 7.17 -12.70 -3.57
CA THR A 123 7.93 -11.48 -3.31
C THR A 123 7.53 -10.84 -1.98
N TRP A 124 6.23 -10.74 -1.70
CA TRP A 124 5.75 -10.24 -0.42
C TRP A 124 6.29 -11.06 0.75
N ALA A 125 6.20 -12.38 0.69
CA ALA A 125 6.71 -13.26 1.75
C ALA A 125 8.24 -13.14 1.94
N ILE A 126 8.99 -12.97 0.85
CA ILE A 126 10.45 -12.78 0.92
C ILE A 126 10.80 -11.45 1.57
N LEU A 127 10.16 -10.34 1.17
CA LEU A 127 10.42 -9.02 1.73
C LEU A 127 10.08 -8.97 3.22
N ASP A 128 8.94 -9.56 3.60
CA ASP A 128 8.52 -9.65 5.00
C ASP A 128 9.53 -10.48 5.82
N ALA A 129 9.93 -11.65 5.30
CA ALA A 129 10.94 -12.48 5.97
C ALA A 129 12.31 -11.78 6.09
N GLN A 130 12.70 -10.98 5.10
CA GLN A 130 13.97 -10.22 5.13
C GLN A 130 14.01 -9.20 6.26
N VAL A 131 12.89 -8.56 6.58
CA VAL A 131 12.78 -7.65 7.73
C VAL A 131 13.10 -8.39 9.02
N TRP A 132 12.40 -9.50 9.27
CA TRP A 132 12.56 -10.29 10.49
C TRP A 132 13.99 -10.82 10.62
N TRP A 133 14.52 -11.38 9.52
CA TRP A 133 15.85 -11.95 9.49
C TRP A 133 16.94 -10.91 9.71
N THR A 134 16.86 -9.77 9.04
CA THR A 134 17.89 -8.73 9.13
C THR A 134 17.87 -8.05 10.49
N CYS A 135 16.68 -7.72 10.99
CA CYS A 135 16.56 -7.02 12.26
C CYS A 135 16.89 -7.90 13.45
N GLU A 136 16.51 -9.18 13.48
CA GLU A 136 16.87 -10.01 14.63
C GLU A 136 18.37 -10.31 14.70
N ASN A 137 19.05 -10.37 13.55
CA ASN A 137 20.48 -10.62 13.47
C ASN A 137 21.36 -9.39 13.78
N GLN A 138 20.81 -8.17 13.76
CA GLN A 138 21.58 -6.97 14.11
C GLN A 138 21.62 -6.77 15.63
N PRO A 139 22.81 -6.72 16.26
CA PRO A 139 22.91 -6.40 17.68
C PRO A 139 22.74 -4.90 17.92
N GLY A 140 22.04 -4.54 19.00
CA GLY A 140 22.01 -3.17 19.54
C GLY A 140 21.03 -2.18 18.92
N TRP A 141 20.28 -2.51 17.86
CA TRP A 141 19.24 -1.61 17.34
C TRP A 141 18.08 -1.43 18.34
N LYS A 142 17.78 -2.47 19.13
CA LYS A 142 16.76 -2.46 20.19
C LYS A 142 17.12 -1.50 21.34
N ASP A 143 18.39 -1.13 21.46
CA ASP A 143 18.90 -0.32 22.57
C ASP A 143 19.07 1.17 22.24
N ARG A 144 18.87 1.55 20.98
CA ARG A 144 18.94 2.94 20.53
C ARG A 144 17.77 3.78 21.09
N GLU A 145 18.00 5.09 21.20
CA GLU A 145 16.98 6.05 21.65
C GLU A 145 15.76 6.06 20.70
N ILE A 146 16.04 5.97 19.40
CA ILE A 146 15.05 5.69 18.35
C ILE A 146 15.15 4.22 17.99
N VAL A 147 14.11 3.45 18.33
CA VAL A 147 14.03 2.01 18.04
C VAL A 147 13.72 1.81 16.56
N GLN A 148 14.77 1.84 15.74
CA GLN A 148 14.69 1.65 14.30
C GLN A 148 15.84 0.74 13.86
N CYS A 149 15.49 -0.37 13.21
CA CYS A 149 16.45 -1.30 12.64
C CYS A 149 16.92 -0.77 11.28
N MET A 150 18.23 -0.88 11.03
CA MET A 150 18.81 -0.52 9.75
C MET A 150 18.72 -1.72 8.81
N LEU A 151 17.66 -1.77 7.98
CA LEU A 151 17.42 -2.86 7.02
C LEU A 151 18.55 -3.07 6.01
N GLY A 152 19.45 -2.09 5.87
CA GLY A 152 20.57 -2.12 4.94
C GLY A 152 20.18 -1.62 3.56
N LYS A 153 21.17 -1.13 2.81
CA LYS A 153 20.94 -0.52 1.50
C LYS A 153 20.44 -1.53 0.46
N ASP A 154 20.92 -2.76 0.54
CA ASP A 154 20.60 -3.79 -0.44
C ASP A 154 19.13 -4.21 -0.37
N VAL A 155 18.57 -4.33 0.85
CA VAL A 155 17.14 -4.64 1.05
C VAL A 155 16.27 -3.49 0.56
N ALA A 156 16.65 -2.25 0.88
CA ALA A 156 15.92 -1.06 0.41
C ALA A 156 15.92 -0.95 -1.12
N ILE A 157 17.04 -1.26 -1.79
CA ILE A 157 17.14 -1.27 -3.25
C ILE A 157 16.29 -2.40 -3.84
N ALA A 158 16.36 -3.61 -3.27
CA ALA A 158 15.57 -4.75 -3.72
C ALA A 158 14.07 -4.46 -3.62
N GLN A 159 13.62 -3.94 -2.48
CA GLN A 159 12.25 -3.50 -2.24
C GLN A 159 11.82 -2.49 -3.31
N LEU A 160 12.61 -1.43 -3.51
CA LEU A 160 12.31 -0.39 -4.48
C LEU A 160 12.16 -0.93 -5.91
N ILE A 161 13.07 -1.80 -6.34
CA ILE A 161 13.01 -2.43 -7.67
C ILE A 161 11.74 -3.28 -7.78
N THR A 162 11.44 -4.10 -6.78
CA THR A 162 10.25 -4.96 -6.81
C THR A 162 8.95 -4.15 -6.80
N ASP A 163 8.90 -3.03 -6.08
CA ASP A 163 7.76 -2.13 -6.06
C ASP A 163 7.53 -1.48 -7.42
N CYS A 164 8.60 -0.98 -8.06
CA CYS A 164 8.52 -0.39 -9.40
C CYS A 164 8.06 -1.41 -10.45
N LEU A 165 8.59 -2.64 -10.38
CA LEU A 165 8.17 -3.72 -11.28
C LEU A 165 6.71 -4.13 -11.03
N ALA A 166 6.28 -4.22 -9.77
CA ALA A 166 4.92 -4.56 -9.43
C ALA A 166 3.93 -3.50 -9.96
N ASP A 167 4.23 -2.22 -9.75
CA ASP A 167 3.40 -1.11 -10.24
C ASP A 167 3.35 -1.09 -11.77
N LEU A 168 4.49 -1.30 -12.45
CA LEU A 168 4.53 -1.39 -13.90
C LEU A 168 3.67 -2.54 -14.44
N ILE A 169 3.71 -3.71 -13.80
CA ILE A 169 2.87 -4.85 -14.18
C ILE A 169 1.38 -4.53 -13.97
N LEU A 170 1.03 -3.90 -12.85
CA LEU A 170 -0.36 -3.49 -12.56
C LEU A 170 -0.89 -2.43 -13.53
N ILE A 171 -0.01 -1.63 -14.13
CA ILE A 171 -0.35 -0.68 -15.18
C ILE A 171 -0.49 -1.38 -16.53
N ILE A 172 0.51 -2.19 -16.93
CA ILE A 172 0.54 -2.84 -18.25
C ILE A 172 -0.60 -3.84 -18.39
N ALA A 173 -0.91 -4.59 -17.33
CA ALA A 173 -1.91 -5.66 -17.37
C ALA A 173 -3.30 -5.20 -17.84
N PRO A 174 -3.92 -4.15 -17.25
CA PRO A 174 -5.18 -3.62 -17.73
C PRO A 174 -5.03 -2.90 -19.08
N ILE A 175 -3.91 -2.22 -19.37
CA ILE A 175 -3.70 -1.56 -20.69
C ILE A 175 -3.75 -2.59 -21.81
N TYR A 176 -3.02 -3.68 -21.66
CA TYR A 176 -3.00 -4.77 -22.63
C TYR A 176 -4.40 -5.34 -22.83
N LEU A 177 -5.12 -5.62 -21.73
CA LEU A 177 -6.49 -6.12 -21.77
C LEU A 177 -7.45 -5.15 -22.51
N LEU A 178 -7.31 -3.84 -22.30
CA LEU A 178 -8.15 -2.83 -22.96
C LEU A 178 -7.76 -2.53 -24.41
N SER A 179 -6.48 -2.67 -24.75
CA SER A 179 -6.03 -2.55 -26.13
C SER A 179 -6.66 -3.62 -27.02
N THR A 180 -6.93 -4.80 -26.45
CA THR A 180 -7.64 -5.90 -27.10
C THR A 180 -9.16 -5.70 -27.09
N LEU A 181 -9.70 -4.94 -26.13
CA LEU A 181 -11.13 -4.67 -25.95
C LEU A 181 -11.45 -3.19 -26.26
N THR A 182 -11.52 -2.87 -27.56
CA THR A 182 -11.57 -1.51 -28.13
C THR A 182 -12.74 -0.61 -27.66
N THR A 183 -13.76 -1.13 -26.98
CA THR A 183 -15.07 -0.46 -26.82
C THR A 183 -15.34 0.16 -25.43
N MET A 184 -14.54 -0.08 -24.39
CA MET A 184 -14.90 0.34 -23.01
C MET A 184 -14.34 1.71 -22.58
N ARG A 185 -15.00 2.82 -23.00
CA ARG A 185 -14.64 4.21 -22.61
C ARG A 185 -14.55 4.44 -21.09
N ALA A 186 -15.51 3.92 -20.32
CA ALA A 186 -15.53 4.07 -18.86
C ALA A 186 -14.33 3.39 -18.17
N LEU A 187 -13.83 2.30 -18.76
CA LEU A 187 -12.70 1.55 -18.25
C LEU A 187 -11.37 2.24 -18.58
N ARG A 188 -11.28 2.91 -19.75
CA ARG A 188 -10.14 3.76 -20.11
C ARG A 188 -9.96 4.97 -19.18
N ILE A 189 -11.06 5.60 -18.74
CA ILE A 189 -11.01 6.73 -17.80
C ILE A 189 -10.48 6.28 -16.43
N ARG A 190 -10.96 5.14 -15.91
CA ARG A 190 -10.42 4.57 -14.65
C ARG A 190 -8.94 4.26 -14.77
N LEU A 191 -8.52 3.77 -15.93
CA LEU A 191 -7.13 3.45 -16.19
C LEU A 191 -6.23 4.69 -16.22
N MET A 192 -6.68 5.80 -16.83
CA MET A 192 -5.92 7.06 -16.80
C MET A 192 -5.79 7.65 -15.38
N ILE A 193 -6.81 7.48 -14.53
CA ILE A 193 -6.76 7.91 -13.12
C ILE A 193 -5.73 7.07 -12.37
N VAL A 194 -5.80 5.73 -12.49
CA VAL A 194 -4.88 4.80 -11.84
C VAL A 194 -3.44 4.97 -12.34
N PHE A 195 -3.25 5.24 -13.63
CA PHE A 195 -1.92 5.45 -14.23
C PHE A 195 -1.25 6.73 -13.71
N SER A 196 -2.00 7.83 -13.67
CA SER A 196 -1.49 9.09 -13.13
C SER A 196 -1.07 8.91 -11.67
N SER A 197 -1.87 8.21 -10.89
CA SER A 197 -1.61 8.04 -9.47
C SER A 197 -0.50 7.04 -9.17
N THR A 198 -0.39 5.91 -9.89
CA THR A 198 0.74 4.98 -9.70
C THR A 198 2.09 5.62 -9.97
N ILE A 199 2.21 6.49 -10.98
CA ILE A 199 3.44 7.29 -11.18
C ILE A 199 3.76 8.12 -9.95
N PHE A 200 2.76 8.78 -9.35
CA PHE A 200 2.96 9.49 -8.09
C PHE A 200 3.33 8.55 -6.95
N THR A 201 2.69 7.38 -6.83
CA THR A 201 2.98 6.39 -5.80
C THR A 201 4.43 5.93 -5.91
N THR A 202 4.91 5.56 -7.10
CA THR A 202 6.31 5.19 -7.35
C THR A 202 7.29 6.31 -7.02
N ILE A 203 6.95 7.58 -7.32
CA ILE A 203 7.75 8.74 -6.90
C ILE A 203 7.80 8.84 -5.36
N PHE A 204 6.68 8.62 -4.67
CA PHE A 204 6.65 8.63 -3.21
C PHE A 204 7.40 7.44 -2.60
N SER A 205 7.30 6.24 -3.17
CA SER A 205 8.09 5.06 -2.74
C SER A 205 9.59 5.29 -2.94
N LEU A 206 9.99 5.94 -4.06
CA LEU A 206 11.38 6.36 -4.31
C LEU A 206 11.88 7.34 -3.24
N VAL A 207 11.05 8.31 -2.86
CA VAL A 207 11.39 9.29 -1.83
C VAL A 207 11.40 8.65 -0.43
N HIS A 208 10.49 7.73 -0.15
CA HIS A 208 10.46 6.93 1.08
C HIS A 208 11.72 6.07 1.21
N ALA A 209 12.09 5.31 0.17
CA ALA A 209 13.32 4.53 0.11
C ALA A 209 14.57 5.40 0.27
N TYR A 210 14.60 6.59 -0.35
CA TYR A 210 15.67 7.56 -0.15
C TYR A 210 15.74 8.09 1.29
N ALA A 211 14.59 8.31 1.95
CA ALA A 211 14.53 8.74 3.34
C ALA A 211 15.02 7.65 4.31
N ILE A 212 14.70 6.38 4.04
CA ILE A 212 15.23 5.20 4.76
C ILE A 212 16.76 5.16 4.63
N LEU A 213 17.28 5.30 3.41
CA LEU A 213 18.72 5.23 3.11
C LEU A 213 19.55 6.35 3.76
N LYS A 214 18.90 7.42 4.22
CA LYS A 214 19.54 8.60 4.80
C LYS A 214 19.26 8.78 6.29
N ASP A 215 18.61 7.82 6.96
CA ASP A 215 18.23 7.88 8.39
C ASP A 215 17.45 9.16 8.76
N LEU A 216 16.53 9.63 7.90
CA LEU A 216 15.74 10.83 8.21
C LEU A 216 14.57 10.60 9.18
N GLY A 217 14.44 9.42 9.78
CA GLY A 217 13.48 9.08 10.84
C GLY A 217 12.04 9.52 10.52
N TYR A 218 11.65 10.71 10.96
CA TYR A 218 10.32 11.28 10.76
C TYR A 218 9.88 11.43 9.29
N MET A 219 10.81 11.66 8.35
CA MET A 219 10.47 11.74 6.91
C MET A 219 9.91 10.43 6.37
N GLU A 220 10.49 9.31 6.79
CA GLU A 220 10.11 7.96 6.38
C GLU A 220 8.63 7.69 6.67
N PHE A 221 8.20 7.93 7.90
CA PHE A 221 6.82 7.74 8.32
C PHE A 221 5.84 8.67 7.60
N MET A 222 6.21 9.92 7.35
CA MET A 222 5.36 10.84 6.58
C MET A 222 5.12 10.34 5.16
N PHE A 223 6.17 9.82 4.49
CA PHE A 223 6.02 9.28 3.14
C PHE A 223 5.22 7.98 3.12
N ALA A 224 5.42 7.08 4.09
CA ALA A 224 4.61 5.87 4.24
C ALA A 224 3.10 6.20 4.37
N VAL A 225 2.75 7.20 5.18
CA VAL A 225 1.35 7.64 5.35
C VAL A 225 0.77 8.20 4.04
N VAL A 226 1.55 8.99 3.30
CA VAL A 226 1.10 9.55 2.01
C VAL A 226 0.95 8.47 0.95
N GLU A 227 1.86 7.50 0.90
CA GLU A 227 1.83 6.37 -0.01
C GLU A 227 0.61 5.48 0.23
N VAL A 228 0.35 5.12 1.49
CA VAL A 228 -0.83 4.34 1.88
C VAL A 228 -2.14 5.04 1.54
N ARG A 229 -2.23 6.36 1.78
CA ARG A 229 -3.41 7.14 1.38
C ARG A 229 -3.65 7.08 -0.14
N ARG A 230 -2.58 7.17 -0.94
CA ARG A 230 -2.68 7.14 -2.41
C ARG A 230 -3.07 5.77 -2.93
N ALA A 231 -2.37 4.72 -2.48
CA ALA A 231 -2.69 3.34 -2.85
C ALA A 231 -4.16 3.01 -2.54
N PHE A 232 -4.69 3.51 -1.41
CA PHE A 232 -6.08 3.36 -1.06
C PHE A 232 -7.03 4.12 -2.02
N SER A 233 -6.73 5.38 -2.34
CA SER A 233 -7.50 6.17 -3.29
C SER A 233 -7.63 5.45 -4.64
N ASP A 234 -6.52 4.91 -5.13
CA ASP A 234 -6.46 4.18 -6.41
C ASP A 234 -7.28 2.90 -6.38
N HIS A 235 -7.19 2.18 -5.26
CA HIS A 235 -7.98 0.98 -5.05
C HIS A 235 -9.49 1.28 -5.05
N PHE A 236 -9.91 2.36 -4.39
CA PHE A 236 -11.31 2.81 -4.36
C PHE A 236 -11.81 3.19 -5.77
N TYR A 237 -11.06 4.01 -6.51
CA TYR A 237 -11.42 4.42 -7.88
C TYR A 237 -11.43 3.28 -8.89
N SER A 238 -10.58 2.26 -8.73
CA SER A 238 -10.52 1.10 -9.62
C SER A 238 -11.74 0.18 -9.46
N THR A 239 -12.26 0.07 -8.22
CA THR A 239 -13.17 -1.01 -7.82
C THR A 239 -14.62 -0.59 -7.61
N GLU A 240 -14.89 0.69 -7.37
CA GLU A 240 -16.25 1.23 -7.40
C GLU A 240 -16.60 1.78 -8.79
N PRO A 241 -17.72 1.36 -9.41
CA PRO A 241 -18.30 2.16 -10.46
C PRO A 241 -18.77 3.47 -9.84
N ILE A 242 -18.18 4.58 -10.30
CA ILE A 242 -18.65 5.96 -10.08
C ILE A 242 -20.18 5.95 -9.90
N ILE A 243 -20.63 6.05 -8.64
CA ILE A 243 -22.05 6.20 -8.27
C ILE A 243 -22.53 7.64 -8.59
N LEU A 244 -21.73 8.42 -9.34
CA LEU A 244 -22.00 9.80 -9.74
C LEU A 244 -21.98 9.98 -11.27
N VAL A 245 -22.60 9.05 -12.01
CA VAL A 245 -23.26 9.44 -13.25
C VAL A 245 -24.75 9.37 -12.94
N PRO A 246 -25.47 10.51 -12.88
CA PRO A 246 -26.91 10.46 -12.84
C PRO A 246 -27.34 9.65 -14.06
N ARG A 247 -28.09 8.59 -13.81
CA ARG A 247 -28.93 7.94 -14.79
C ARG A 247 -29.91 9.00 -15.29
N TRP A 248 -29.51 9.80 -16.29
CA TRP A 248 -30.47 10.47 -17.14
C TRP A 248 -31.10 9.38 -18.00
N SER A 249 -32.21 8.90 -17.48
CA SER A 249 -33.27 8.25 -18.23
C SER A 249 -33.58 9.06 -19.48
N SER A 250 -33.58 8.36 -20.61
CA SER A 250 -34.48 8.58 -21.74
C SER A 250 -35.65 9.52 -21.47
N VAL A 251 -35.60 10.71 -22.08
CA VAL A 251 -36.65 11.31 -22.91
C VAL A 251 -35.95 11.99 -24.08
#